data_AF-A0AA42GZE9-F1
#
_entry.id   AF-A0AA42GZE9-F1
#
_cell.length_a   1.000
_cell.length_b   1.000
_cell.length_c   1.000
_cell.angle_alpha   90.00
_cell.angle_beta   90.00
_cell.angle_gamma   90.00
#
_symmetry.space_group_name_H-M   'P 1'
#
loop_
_entity.id
_entity.type
_entity.pdbx_description
1 polymer ?
#
loop_
_entity_poly.entity_id
_entity_poly.type
_entity_poly.pdbx_seq_one_letter_code
_entity_poly.pdbx_strand_id
1 'polypeptide(L)'
;MEMTRQINRSTGNSIPQEWPSNDNRHKPLSMGRSVFPDGAVARIYKPSRAVTTSGKARTKGWRLVFERRTAPFIEPLMGYTGGDDTLTQVELSFPTLQSAIRYAERQGLTYMVQTPPRQKTGNGRSQRADEKQAYVGKSTHAFSDATLDRLGLAALQETYGRALDGAVNRNDPSGPESWTTPMKVISDPKLTLEAKRAILMNWAWTEYLIDQATNEGMPENDRPSRLYEVEQALLALEREVADDRDDSDTRKAA
;
A
#
# COMPACT_ATOMS: atom_id res chain seq x y z
N MET A 1 -9.60 -12.90 23.78
CA MET A 1 -10.47 -14.03 23.41
C MET A 1 -11.89 -13.55 23.60
N GLU A 2 -12.53 -13.05 22.55
CA GLU A 2 -13.90 -12.53 22.66
C GLU A 2 -14.75 -13.17 21.58
N MET A 3 -15.67 -14.01 22.04
CA MET A 3 -16.72 -14.66 21.24
C MET A 3 -17.97 -13.80 21.36
N THR A 4 -18.20 -12.91 20.40
CA THR A 4 -19.46 -12.15 20.34
C THR A 4 -20.50 -12.96 19.56
N ARG A 5 -21.39 -13.64 20.29
CA ARG A 5 -22.67 -14.15 19.78
C ARG A 5 -23.67 -12.99 19.78
N GLN A 6 -24.14 -12.57 18.60
CA GLN A 6 -25.23 -11.61 18.48
C GLN A 6 -26.47 -12.30 17.90
N ILE A 7 -27.57 -12.23 18.63
CA ILE A 7 -28.91 -12.69 18.25
C ILE A 7 -29.82 -11.47 18.28
N ASN A 8 -30.30 -11.05 17.10
CA ASN A 8 -31.09 -9.84 16.95
C ASN A 8 -32.49 -10.26 16.47
N ARG A 9 -33.50 -10.20 17.36
CA ARG A 9 -34.91 -10.20 16.94
C ARG A 9 -35.41 -8.76 17.00
N SER A 10 -35.79 -8.21 15.85
CA SER A 10 -36.49 -6.93 15.77
C SER A 10 -37.62 -7.04 14.76
N THR A 11 -38.85 -6.80 15.22
CA THR A 11 -40.10 -6.72 14.46
C THR A 11 -40.29 -5.29 13.94
N GLY A 12 -40.72 -5.10 12.68
CA GLY A 12 -41.25 -3.79 12.22
C GLY A 12 -41.06 -3.43 10.73
N ASN A 13 -41.98 -3.90 9.90
CA ASN A 13 -42.55 -3.41 8.62
C ASN A 13 -41.89 -2.28 7.78
N SER A 14 -41.68 -2.54 6.47
CA SER A 14 -42.18 -1.79 5.27
C SER A 14 -41.29 -2.02 4.04
N ILE A 15 -41.87 -2.50 2.92
CA ILE A 15 -41.18 -2.80 1.64
C ILE A 15 -41.61 -1.80 0.56
N PRO A 16 -40.68 -1.27 -0.26
CA PRO A 16 -40.96 -0.98 -1.65
C PRO A 16 -40.23 -1.96 -2.59
N GLN A 17 -40.97 -2.33 -3.64
CA GLN A 17 -40.66 -3.25 -4.71
C GLN A 17 -39.40 -2.90 -5.50
N GLU A 18 -38.49 -3.86 -5.62
CA GLU A 18 -37.91 -4.33 -6.89
C GLU A 18 -37.05 -5.57 -6.55
N TRP A 19 -37.58 -6.76 -6.78
CA TRP A 19 -36.89 -8.02 -6.48
C TRP A 19 -36.72 -8.85 -7.75
N PRO A 20 -35.50 -9.26 -8.13
CA PRO A 20 -35.29 -10.11 -9.29
C PRO A 20 -35.95 -11.48 -9.09
N SER A 21 -36.53 -11.99 -10.17
CA SER A 21 -37.48 -13.11 -10.35
C SER A 21 -37.07 -14.51 -9.84
N ASN A 22 -36.08 -14.62 -8.97
CA ASN A 22 -35.69 -15.85 -8.27
C ASN A 22 -36.39 -15.89 -6.91
N ASP A 23 -37.66 -16.29 -6.92
CA ASP A 23 -38.43 -16.49 -5.69
C ASP A 23 -38.35 -17.96 -5.24
N ASN A 24 -37.20 -18.37 -4.72
CA ASN A 24 -37.07 -19.58 -3.90
C ASN A 24 -37.41 -19.29 -2.42
N ARG A 25 -38.46 -18.50 -2.14
CA ARG A 25 -39.06 -18.46 -0.81
C ARG A 25 -39.81 -19.77 -0.59
N HIS A 26 -39.08 -20.79 -0.14
CA HIS A 26 -39.74 -21.88 0.56
C HIS A 26 -40.53 -21.27 1.72
N LYS A 27 -41.85 -21.47 1.73
CA LYS A 27 -42.61 -21.37 2.98
C LYS A 27 -41.86 -22.23 4.01
N PRO A 28 -41.64 -21.76 5.25
CA PRO A 28 -41.15 -22.64 6.29
C PRO A 28 -42.08 -23.86 6.29
N LEU A 29 -41.51 -25.06 6.17
CA LEU A 29 -42.31 -26.28 6.19
C LEU A 29 -43.20 -26.20 7.43
N SER A 30 -44.50 -26.47 7.26
CA SER A 30 -45.53 -26.30 8.29
C SER A 30 -45.26 -27.08 9.59
N MET A 31 -44.23 -27.91 9.61
CA MET A 31 -43.56 -28.41 10.82
C MET A 31 -42.16 -27.82 10.84
N GLY A 32 -41.81 -27.00 11.82
CA GLY A 32 -40.58 -26.20 11.92
C GLY A 32 -39.25 -26.97 11.99
N ARG A 33 -38.98 -27.85 11.03
CA ARG A 33 -37.71 -28.55 10.83
C ARG A 33 -36.99 -27.93 9.64
N SER A 34 -35.74 -27.53 9.83
CA SER A 34 -34.84 -27.15 8.75
C SER A 34 -34.69 -28.30 7.76
N VAL A 35 -34.50 -27.99 6.47
CA VAL A 35 -34.19 -29.00 5.43
C VAL A 35 -32.87 -29.73 5.75
N PHE A 36 -32.02 -29.09 6.55
CA PHE A 36 -30.75 -29.61 6.99
C PHE A 36 -30.88 -30.26 8.38
N PRO A 37 -30.11 -31.34 8.62
CA PRO A 37 -30.12 -32.03 9.91
C PRO A 37 -29.60 -31.14 11.05
N ASP A 38 -30.10 -31.39 12.26
CA ASP A 38 -29.72 -30.64 13.46
C ASP A 38 -28.20 -30.75 13.71
N GLY A 39 -27.53 -29.60 13.83
CA GLY A 39 -26.07 -29.53 13.99
C GLY A 39 -25.28 -29.38 12.68
N ALA A 40 -25.93 -29.13 11.54
CA ALA A 40 -25.22 -28.72 10.32
C ALA A 40 -24.64 -27.30 10.48
N VAL A 41 -23.32 -27.19 10.43
CA VAL A 41 -22.58 -25.91 10.46
C VAL A 41 -22.01 -25.64 9.08
N ALA A 42 -22.25 -24.44 8.55
CA ALA A 42 -21.73 -23.98 7.28
C ALA A 42 -20.51 -23.07 7.47
N ARG A 43 -19.42 -23.33 6.75
CA ARG A 43 -18.24 -22.48 6.69
C ARG A 43 -18.23 -21.69 5.38
N ILE A 44 -18.27 -20.37 5.50
CA ILE A 44 -18.21 -19.43 4.38
C ILE A 44 -16.80 -18.88 4.30
N TYR A 45 -16.08 -19.14 3.21
CA TYR A 45 -14.69 -18.69 3.04
C TYR A 45 -14.37 -18.32 1.60
N LYS A 46 -13.29 -17.55 1.44
CA LYS A 46 -12.72 -17.26 0.13
C LYS A 46 -11.54 -18.20 -0.12
N PRO A 47 -11.56 -19.06 -1.17
CA PRO A 47 -10.48 -19.98 -1.46
C PRO A 47 -9.17 -19.23 -1.70
N SER A 48 -8.11 -19.70 -1.04
CA SER A 48 -6.76 -19.20 -1.23
C SER A 48 -6.19 -19.67 -2.58
N ARG A 49 -5.12 -19.01 -3.03
CA ARG A 49 -4.38 -19.48 -4.21
C ARG A 49 -3.74 -20.83 -3.87
N ALA A 50 -3.86 -21.81 -4.77
CA ALA A 50 -3.09 -23.04 -4.66
C ALA A 50 -1.59 -22.70 -4.56
N VAL A 51 -0.88 -23.34 -3.63
CA VAL A 51 0.53 -23.05 -3.38
C VAL A 51 1.38 -23.40 -4.61
N THR A 52 1.07 -24.51 -5.26
CA THR A 52 1.80 -25.07 -6.41
C THR A 52 1.48 -24.40 -7.75
N THR A 53 0.44 -23.58 -7.84
CA THR A 53 -0.01 -22.99 -9.12
C THR A 53 -0.16 -21.49 -9.01
N SER A 54 0.30 -20.76 -10.04
CA SER A 54 0.21 -19.30 -10.08
C SER A 54 -1.20 -18.75 -10.40
N GLY A 55 -2.10 -19.62 -10.88
CA GLY A 55 -3.45 -19.27 -11.34
C GLY A 55 -4.35 -18.64 -10.28
N LYS A 56 -4.97 -17.51 -10.61
CA LYS A 56 -5.88 -16.74 -9.72
C LYS A 56 -7.37 -16.88 -10.08
N ALA A 57 -7.72 -17.67 -11.09
CA ALA A 57 -9.10 -17.77 -11.57
C ALA A 57 -10.07 -18.28 -10.48
N ARG A 58 -9.64 -19.27 -9.69
CA ARG A 58 -10.46 -19.92 -8.66
C ARG A 58 -10.57 -19.15 -7.34
N THR A 59 -9.91 -17.98 -7.20
CA THR A 59 -9.87 -17.23 -5.93
C THR A 59 -10.86 -16.07 -5.85
N LYS A 60 -11.60 -15.77 -6.93
CA LYS A 60 -12.47 -14.59 -7.01
C LYS A 60 -13.84 -14.76 -6.32
N GLY A 61 -14.32 -15.98 -6.15
CA GLY A 61 -15.63 -16.28 -5.55
C GLY A 61 -15.57 -16.60 -4.05
N TRP A 62 -16.73 -16.58 -3.41
CA TRP A 62 -16.95 -17.11 -2.05
C TRP A 62 -17.49 -18.53 -2.13
N ARG A 63 -17.11 -19.38 -1.19
CA ARG A 63 -17.58 -20.76 -1.10
C ARG A 63 -18.23 -20.99 0.25
N LEU A 64 -19.37 -21.69 0.24
CA LEU A 64 -20.03 -22.22 1.42
C LEU A 64 -19.87 -23.73 1.39
N VAL A 65 -19.24 -24.28 2.42
CA VAL A 65 -18.98 -25.71 2.61
C VAL A 65 -19.52 -26.12 3.98
N PHE A 66 -20.03 -27.33 4.12
CA PHE A 66 -20.48 -27.84 5.41
C PHE A 66 -19.34 -28.47 6.21
N GLU A 67 -19.34 -28.25 7.52
CA GLU A 67 -18.45 -28.97 8.42
C GLU A 67 -18.91 -30.42 8.57
N ARG A 68 -17.93 -31.32 8.61
CA ARG A 68 -18.16 -32.75 8.72
C ARG A 68 -18.68 -33.08 10.12
N ARG A 69 -19.84 -33.73 10.20
CA ARG A 69 -20.52 -34.09 11.46
C ARG A 69 -20.03 -35.42 12.03
N THR A 70 -19.71 -36.37 11.16
CA THR A 70 -19.29 -37.73 11.54
C THR A 70 -17.92 -38.07 11.00
N ALA A 71 -17.09 -38.74 11.81
CA ALA A 71 -15.77 -39.21 11.40
C ALA A 71 -15.85 -40.24 10.25
N PRO A 72 -14.87 -40.27 9.33
CA PRO A 72 -14.76 -41.34 8.36
C PRO A 72 -14.48 -42.68 9.05
N PHE A 73 -15.02 -43.77 8.50
CA PHE A 73 -14.66 -45.12 8.89
C PHE A 73 -13.99 -45.86 7.74
N ILE A 74 -13.15 -46.84 8.06
CA ILE A 74 -12.53 -47.72 7.08
C ILE A 74 -13.41 -48.97 6.98
N GLU A 75 -13.83 -49.29 5.77
CA GLU A 75 -14.65 -50.46 5.48
C GLU A 75 -13.80 -51.75 5.64
N PRO A 76 -14.28 -52.77 6.38
CA PRO A 76 -13.47 -53.92 6.79
C PRO A 76 -13.09 -54.89 5.67
N LEU A 77 -13.85 -54.97 4.56
CA LEU A 77 -13.60 -55.91 3.48
C LEU A 77 -12.55 -55.40 2.48
N MET A 78 -12.73 -54.18 1.98
CA MET A 78 -11.95 -53.57 0.90
C MET A 78 -11.03 -52.45 1.37
N GLY A 79 -11.18 -51.96 2.61
CA GLY A 79 -10.36 -50.88 3.15
C GLY A 79 -10.74 -49.49 2.62
N TYR A 80 -11.92 -49.32 2.00
CA TYR A 80 -12.35 -48.02 1.50
C TYR A 80 -12.78 -47.08 2.62
N THR A 81 -12.54 -45.77 2.42
CA THR A 81 -12.99 -44.75 3.37
C THR A 81 -14.47 -44.46 3.14
N GLY A 82 -15.31 -44.88 4.07
CA GLY A 82 -16.74 -44.60 4.11
C GLY A 82 -17.11 -43.39 4.98
N GLY A 83 -18.35 -42.93 4.85
CA GLY A 83 -18.95 -41.91 5.71
C GLY A 83 -20.47 -41.84 5.53
N ASP A 84 -21.19 -41.43 6.57
CA ASP A 84 -22.65 -41.23 6.52
C ASP A 84 -23.04 -39.78 6.18
N ASP A 85 -22.11 -38.83 6.33
CA ASP A 85 -22.37 -37.40 6.16
C ASP A 85 -22.27 -36.96 4.69
N THR A 86 -23.43 -36.85 4.05
CA THR A 86 -23.55 -36.43 2.64
C THR A 86 -23.29 -34.93 2.43
N LEU A 87 -23.41 -34.10 3.47
CA LEU A 87 -23.23 -32.65 3.34
C LEU A 87 -21.77 -32.29 3.04
N THR A 88 -20.82 -33.17 3.37
CA THR A 88 -19.39 -32.99 3.07
C THR A 88 -19.09 -32.89 1.58
N GLN A 89 -19.97 -33.41 0.72
CA GLN A 89 -19.82 -33.37 -0.73
C GLN A 89 -20.39 -32.09 -1.35
N VAL A 90 -21.16 -31.31 -0.60
CA VAL A 90 -21.86 -30.13 -1.11
C VAL A 90 -20.99 -28.88 -0.95
N GLU A 91 -20.61 -28.29 -2.08
CA GLU A 91 -19.93 -26.99 -2.14
C GLU A 91 -20.74 -25.99 -2.98
N LEU A 92 -21.10 -24.85 -2.38
CA LEU A 92 -21.85 -23.81 -3.06
C LEU A 92 -20.95 -22.60 -3.34
N SER A 93 -20.97 -22.12 -4.59
CA SER A 93 -20.20 -20.95 -5.02
C SER A 93 -21.08 -19.70 -5.09
N PHE A 94 -20.61 -18.60 -4.52
CA PHE A 94 -21.29 -17.31 -4.48
C PHE A 94 -20.38 -16.18 -5.00
N PRO A 95 -20.95 -15.15 -5.65
CA PRO A 95 -20.17 -13.99 -6.09
C PRO A 95 -19.76 -13.08 -4.92
N THR A 96 -20.62 -12.94 -3.90
CA THR A 96 -20.42 -12.03 -2.77
C THR A 96 -20.65 -12.72 -1.42
N LEU A 97 -19.97 -12.24 -0.37
CA LEU A 97 -20.16 -12.73 1.00
C LEU A 97 -21.62 -12.59 1.45
N GLN A 98 -22.23 -11.44 1.17
CA GLN A 98 -23.62 -11.14 1.51
C GLN A 98 -24.61 -12.14 0.87
N SER A 99 -24.33 -12.59 -0.36
CA SER A 99 -25.16 -13.61 -1.02
C SER A 99 -25.09 -14.96 -0.32
N ALA A 100 -23.90 -15.33 0.19
CA ALA A 100 -23.70 -16.57 0.93
C ALA A 100 -24.37 -16.51 2.31
N ILE A 101 -24.24 -15.39 3.03
CA ILE A 101 -24.89 -15.17 4.34
C ILE A 101 -26.41 -15.24 4.21
N ARG A 102 -26.98 -14.50 3.27
CA ARG A 102 -28.43 -14.50 3.01
C ARG A 102 -28.96 -15.90 2.66
N TYR A 103 -28.17 -16.70 1.96
CA TYR A 103 -28.51 -18.10 1.70
C TYR A 103 -28.55 -18.92 3.00
N ALA A 104 -27.51 -18.83 3.83
CA ALA A 104 -27.45 -19.54 5.10
C ALA A 104 -28.60 -19.14 6.04
N GLU A 105 -28.89 -17.84 6.17
CA GLU A 105 -30.01 -17.32 6.96
C GLU A 105 -31.36 -17.82 6.45
N ARG A 106 -31.58 -17.81 5.12
CA ARG A 106 -32.81 -18.32 4.51
C ARG A 106 -33.03 -19.81 4.79
N GLN A 107 -31.96 -20.58 4.90
CA GLN A 107 -32.03 -22.02 5.17
C GLN A 107 -32.01 -22.35 6.68
N GLY A 108 -31.90 -21.35 7.55
CA GLY A 108 -31.77 -21.56 8.99
C GLY A 108 -30.48 -22.27 9.41
N LEU A 109 -29.41 -22.13 8.62
CA LEU A 109 -28.12 -22.77 8.88
C LEU A 109 -27.29 -21.98 9.89
N THR A 110 -26.62 -22.68 10.80
CA THR A 110 -25.57 -22.07 11.62
C THR A 110 -24.34 -21.87 10.74
N TYR A 111 -23.76 -20.67 10.69
CA TYR A 111 -22.63 -20.39 9.81
C TYR A 111 -21.45 -19.70 10.50
N MET A 112 -20.25 -19.94 9.98
CA MET A 112 -19.01 -19.27 10.36
C MET A 112 -18.38 -18.60 9.14
N VAL A 113 -18.05 -17.31 9.26
CA VAL A 113 -17.40 -16.55 8.18
C VAL A 113 -15.90 -16.50 8.42
N GLN A 114 -15.13 -17.06 7.49
CA GLN A 114 -13.67 -16.95 7.49
C GLN A 114 -13.25 -15.75 6.64
N THR A 115 -12.82 -14.68 7.31
CA THR A 115 -12.25 -13.50 6.67
C THR A 115 -10.93 -13.92 5.99
N PRO A 116 -10.75 -13.65 4.68
CA PRO A 116 -9.49 -13.94 4.03
C PRO A 116 -8.37 -13.15 4.70
N PRO A 117 -7.17 -13.72 4.86
CA PRO A 117 -6.03 -12.96 5.35
C PRO A 117 -5.85 -11.76 4.43
N ARG A 118 -5.78 -10.55 5.01
CA ARG A 118 -5.50 -9.31 4.27
C ARG A 118 -4.29 -9.62 3.41
N GLN A 119 -4.47 -9.67 2.09
CA GLN A 119 -3.34 -9.88 1.20
C GLN A 119 -2.39 -8.73 1.53
N LYS A 120 -1.22 -9.07 2.07
CA LYS A 120 -0.09 -8.16 2.11
C LYS A 120 0.25 -7.94 0.64
N THR A 121 -0.45 -7.01 -0.03
CA THR A 121 0.11 -6.26 -1.14
C THR A 121 1.51 -5.90 -0.67
N GLY A 122 2.55 -6.31 -1.40
CA GLY A 122 3.95 -6.36 -0.96
C GLY A 122 4.57 -5.02 -0.58
N ASN A 123 3.96 -4.30 0.35
CA ASN A 123 4.42 -3.16 1.11
C ASN A 123 4.39 -3.59 2.58
N GLY A 124 5.21 -4.58 2.92
CA GLY A 124 5.77 -4.68 4.26
C GLY A 124 6.72 -3.49 4.47
N ARG A 125 6.12 -2.31 4.66
CA ARG A 125 6.75 -1.00 4.83
C ARG A 125 7.00 -0.72 6.31
N SER A 126 7.77 -1.59 6.96
CA SER A 126 8.23 -1.29 8.33
C SER A 126 9.73 -1.52 8.51
N GLN A 127 10.42 -2.13 7.54
CA GLN A 127 11.88 -2.33 7.58
C GLN A 127 12.58 -1.97 6.25
N ARG A 128 11.86 -1.92 5.12
CA ARG A 128 12.38 -1.48 3.81
C ARG A 128 12.39 0.04 3.59
N ALA A 129 11.87 0.82 4.53
CA ALA A 129 11.94 2.28 4.42
C ALA A 129 13.40 2.72 4.51
N ASP A 130 14.12 2.27 5.55
CA ASP A 130 15.54 2.54 5.75
C ASP A 130 16.42 2.06 4.57
N GLU A 131 16.22 0.84 4.05
CA GLU A 131 17.02 0.34 2.92
C GLU A 131 16.75 1.09 1.61
N LYS A 132 15.49 1.47 1.33
CA LYS A 132 15.17 2.26 0.13
C LYS A 132 15.64 3.71 0.27
N GLN A 133 15.59 4.27 1.48
CA GLN A 133 16.13 5.59 1.79
C GLN A 133 17.66 5.61 1.65
N ALA A 134 18.35 4.56 2.12
CA ALA A 134 19.79 4.41 1.94
C ALA A 134 20.22 4.23 0.47
N TYR A 135 19.41 3.53 -0.34
CA TYR A 135 19.67 3.39 -1.79
C TYR A 135 19.43 4.69 -2.57
N VAL A 136 18.35 5.43 -2.25
CA VAL A 136 18.07 6.74 -2.86
C VAL A 136 19.14 7.76 -2.45
N GLY A 137 19.56 7.76 -1.18
CA GLY A 137 20.65 8.62 -0.70
C GLY A 137 21.95 8.38 -1.48
N LYS A 138 22.33 7.12 -1.74
CA LYS A 138 23.51 6.80 -2.57
C LYS A 138 23.42 7.33 -4.00
N SER A 139 22.25 7.24 -4.64
CA SER A 139 22.06 7.81 -5.99
C SER A 139 22.08 9.34 -5.98
N THR A 140 21.52 9.97 -4.94
CA THR A 140 21.56 11.42 -4.78
C THR A 140 22.99 11.93 -4.55
N HIS A 141 23.80 11.20 -3.76
CA HIS A 141 25.23 11.49 -3.56
C HIS A 141 26.05 11.38 -4.86
N ALA A 142 25.88 10.29 -5.61
CA ALA A 142 26.58 10.10 -6.88
C ALA A 142 26.21 11.21 -7.90
N PHE A 143 24.94 11.62 -7.92
CA PHE A 143 24.49 12.74 -8.73
C PHE A 143 25.04 14.09 -8.24
N SER A 144 25.04 14.34 -6.93
CA SER A 144 25.61 15.57 -6.37
C SER A 144 27.08 15.71 -6.70
N ASP A 145 27.84 14.63 -6.62
CA ASP A 145 29.28 14.67 -6.91
C ASP A 145 29.53 15.01 -8.38
N ALA A 146 28.79 14.39 -9.30
CA ALA A 146 28.88 14.65 -10.73
C ALA A 146 28.41 16.06 -11.12
N THR A 147 27.34 16.56 -10.49
CA THR A 147 26.83 17.91 -10.76
C THR A 147 27.74 18.99 -10.22
N LEU A 148 28.30 18.81 -9.02
CA LEU A 148 29.27 19.73 -8.44
C LEU A 148 30.56 19.77 -9.27
N ASP A 149 31.03 18.62 -9.77
CA ASP A 149 32.19 18.55 -10.67
C ASP A 149 31.97 19.37 -11.95
N ARG A 150 30.81 19.19 -12.60
CA ARG A 150 30.41 19.95 -13.79
C ARG A 150 30.33 21.46 -13.54
N LEU A 151 29.92 21.88 -12.33
CA LEU A 151 29.84 23.28 -11.93
C LEU A 151 31.18 23.85 -11.43
N GLY A 152 32.25 23.04 -11.37
CA GLY A 152 33.55 23.46 -10.83
C GLY A 152 33.59 23.59 -9.30
N LEU A 153 32.59 23.02 -8.60
CA LEU A 153 32.42 23.04 -7.15
C LEU A 153 32.88 21.72 -6.48
N ALA A 154 33.82 21.00 -7.10
CA ALA A 154 34.30 19.70 -6.61
C ALA A 154 34.83 19.77 -5.16
N ALA A 155 35.45 20.88 -4.77
CA ALA A 155 35.93 21.10 -3.40
C ALA A 155 34.81 21.10 -2.34
N LEU A 156 33.55 21.26 -2.76
CA LEU A 156 32.38 21.32 -1.88
C LEU A 156 31.64 19.98 -1.77
N GLN A 157 32.07 18.92 -2.46
CA GLN A 157 31.42 17.60 -2.43
C GLN A 157 31.17 17.09 -1.00
N GLU A 158 32.19 17.14 -0.14
CA GLU A 158 32.04 16.69 1.26
C GLU A 158 31.05 17.56 2.06
N THR A 159 31.02 18.87 1.79
CA THR A 159 30.10 19.79 2.46
C THR A 159 28.65 19.57 2.05
N TYR A 160 28.41 19.27 0.78
CA TYR A 160 27.09 18.94 0.25
C TYR A 160 26.64 17.55 0.68
N GLY A 161 27.56 16.57 0.70
CA GLY A 161 27.28 15.23 1.22
C GLY A 161 26.83 15.27 2.68
N ARG A 162 27.57 15.99 3.54
CA ARG A 162 27.16 16.20 4.94
C ARG A 162 25.82 16.91 5.07
N ALA A 163 25.57 17.92 4.22
CA ALA A 163 24.30 18.65 4.22
C ALA A 163 23.12 17.74 3.86
N LEU A 164 23.27 16.86 2.86
CA LEU A 164 22.27 15.88 2.44
C LEU A 164 22.01 14.80 3.49
N ASP A 165 23.07 14.26 4.11
CA ASP A 165 22.93 13.26 5.18
C ASP A 165 22.22 13.84 6.42
N GLY A 166 22.50 15.11 6.72
CA GLY A 166 21.84 15.84 7.81
C GLY A 166 20.38 16.22 7.51
N ALA A 167 19.97 16.29 6.24
CA ALA A 167 18.65 16.78 5.84
C ALA A 167 17.50 15.91 6.35
N VAL A 168 17.71 14.58 6.39
CA VAL A 168 16.75 13.62 6.95
C VAL A 168 16.50 13.91 8.44
N ASN A 169 17.56 14.27 9.18
CA ASN A 169 17.45 14.57 10.62
C ASN A 169 16.82 15.94 10.87
N ARG A 170 16.97 16.90 9.94
CA ARG A 170 16.42 18.25 10.06
C ARG A 170 14.98 18.38 9.56
N ASN A 171 14.42 17.35 8.90
CA ASN A 171 13.12 17.41 8.21
C ASN A 171 13.07 18.58 7.20
N ASP A 172 14.14 18.75 6.42
CA ASP A 172 14.20 19.82 5.42
C ASP A 172 13.09 19.59 4.35
N PRO A 173 12.29 20.62 3.99
CA PRO A 173 11.19 20.47 3.05
C PRO A 173 11.66 20.19 1.62
N SER A 174 10.92 19.35 0.90
CA SER A 174 11.19 18.99 -0.49
C SER A 174 10.82 20.12 -1.45
N GLY A 175 11.84 20.87 -1.89
CA GLY A 175 11.85 21.90 -2.94
C GLY A 175 10.49 22.38 -3.49
N PRO A 176 10.02 21.81 -4.62
CA PRO A 176 8.99 22.40 -5.47
C PRO A 176 7.60 22.52 -4.82
N GLU A 177 7.35 21.84 -3.70
CA GLU A 177 6.08 21.95 -2.96
C GLU A 177 6.00 23.24 -2.14
N SER A 178 7.13 23.77 -1.69
CA SER A 178 7.21 24.96 -0.82
C SER A 178 7.65 26.22 -1.58
N TRP A 179 8.44 26.07 -2.65
CA TRP A 179 8.98 27.19 -3.42
C TRP A 179 8.67 27.07 -4.91
N THR A 180 8.18 28.17 -5.49
CA THR A 180 7.86 28.26 -6.92
C THR A 180 9.10 28.43 -7.79
N THR A 181 10.15 29.05 -7.25
CA THR A 181 11.42 29.31 -7.93
C THR A 181 12.61 28.92 -7.05
N PRO A 182 13.68 28.30 -7.60
CA PRO A 182 14.86 27.89 -6.83
C PRO A 182 15.57 29.05 -6.11
N MET A 183 15.64 30.22 -6.73
CA MET A 183 16.24 31.41 -6.11
C MET A 183 15.54 31.84 -4.81
N LYS A 184 14.24 31.55 -4.65
CA LYS A 184 13.50 31.92 -3.44
C LYS A 184 14.00 31.18 -2.19
N VAL A 185 14.58 30.00 -2.36
CA VAL A 185 15.22 29.22 -1.29
C VAL A 185 16.42 29.97 -0.71
N ILE A 186 17.17 30.69 -1.56
CA ILE A 186 18.34 31.47 -1.15
C ILE A 186 17.90 32.69 -0.34
N SER A 187 16.85 33.38 -0.78
CA SER A 187 16.35 34.60 -0.13
C SER A 187 15.70 34.37 1.24
N ASP A 188 15.39 33.11 1.61
CA ASP A 188 14.73 32.84 2.87
C ASP A 188 15.70 32.92 4.07
N PRO A 189 15.44 33.81 5.04
CA PRO A 189 16.30 33.99 6.21
C PRO A 189 16.07 32.92 7.29
N LYS A 190 15.00 32.13 7.18
CA LYS A 190 14.65 31.10 8.17
C LYS A 190 15.43 29.79 7.98
N LEU A 191 16.06 29.63 6.82
CA LEU A 191 16.69 28.40 6.43
C LEU A 191 18.20 28.48 6.68
N THR A 192 18.77 27.44 7.29
CA THR A 192 20.22 27.35 7.48
C THR A 192 20.92 27.13 6.13
N LEU A 193 22.19 27.53 6.05
CA LEU A 193 23.00 27.35 4.84
C LEU A 193 23.06 25.87 4.40
N GLU A 194 23.21 24.95 5.35
CA GLU A 194 23.19 23.51 5.06
C GLU A 194 21.84 23.05 4.50
N ALA A 195 20.73 23.56 5.03
CA ALA A 195 19.41 23.23 4.52
C ALA A 195 19.17 23.84 3.13
N LYS A 196 19.67 25.06 2.84
CA LYS A 196 19.65 25.64 1.49
C LYS A 196 20.37 24.73 0.48
N ARG A 197 21.58 24.27 0.82
CA ARG A 197 22.36 23.34 -0.01
C ARG A 197 21.62 22.03 -0.26
N ALA A 198 21.08 21.40 0.79
CA ALA A 198 20.37 20.12 0.66
C ALA A 198 19.08 20.24 -0.18
N ILE A 199 18.31 21.31 0.03
CA ILE A 199 17.05 21.53 -0.71
C ILE A 199 17.31 21.78 -2.19
N LEU A 200 18.26 22.65 -2.52
CA LEU A 200 18.63 22.90 -3.92
C LEU A 200 19.19 21.63 -4.58
N MET A 201 19.99 20.83 -3.88
CA MET A 201 20.56 19.60 -4.40
C MET A 201 19.49 18.52 -4.66
N ASN A 202 18.54 18.34 -3.74
CA ASN A 202 17.40 17.44 -3.94
C ASN A 202 16.50 17.92 -5.08
N TRP A 203 16.29 19.24 -5.19
CA TRP A 203 15.53 19.81 -6.31
C TRP A 203 16.23 19.57 -7.65
N ALA A 204 17.55 19.76 -7.72
CA ALA A 204 18.34 19.46 -8.92
C ALA A 204 18.18 17.99 -9.33
N TRP A 205 18.19 17.05 -8.37
CA TRP A 205 17.94 15.64 -8.65
C TRP A 205 16.55 15.39 -9.23
N THR A 206 15.50 16.00 -8.66
CA THR A 206 14.14 15.85 -9.18
C THR A 206 13.98 16.39 -10.60
N GLU A 207 14.57 17.55 -10.92
CA GLU A 207 14.47 18.14 -12.25
C GLU A 207 15.35 17.42 -13.27
N TYR A 208 16.48 16.85 -12.85
CA TYR A 208 17.30 15.98 -13.68
C TYR A 208 16.56 14.70 -14.09
N LEU A 209 15.82 14.08 -13.18
CA LEU A 209 15.00 12.92 -13.52
C LEU A 209 13.91 13.25 -14.56
N ILE A 210 13.31 14.43 -14.45
CA ILE A 210 12.34 14.92 -15.44
C ILE A 210 13.01 15.16 -16.80
N ASP A 211 14.21 15.74 -16.81
CA ASP A 211 14.99 15.97 -18.03
C ASP A 211 15.33 14.65 -18.73
N GLN A 212 15.80 13.67 -17.97
CA GLN A 212 16.13 12.34 -18.47
C GLN A 212 14.90 11.64 -19.06
N ALA A 213 13.75 11.67 -18.36
CA ALA A 213 12.49 11.10 -18.84
C ALA A 213 11.99 11.79 -20.12
N THR A 214 12.17 13.11 -20.21
CA THR A 214 11.81 13.90 -21.41
C THR A 214 12.68 13.50 -22.60
N ASN A 215 13.99 13.32 -22.40
CA ASN A 215 14.92 12.87 -23.44
C ASN A 215 14.67 11.41 -23.88
N GLU A 216 14.13 10.57 -22.98
CA GLU A 216 13.73 9.19 -23.27
C GLU A 216 12.35 9.08 -23.98
N GLY A 217 11.67 10.20 -24.24
CA GLY A 217 10.43 10.24 -25.03
C GLY A 217 9.14 9.93 -24.25
N MET A 218 9.19 9.95 -22.92
CA MET A 218 8.02 9.86 -22.04
C MET A 218 7.94 11.09 -21.12
N PRO A 219 7.36 12.21 -21.59
CA PRO A 219 7.14 13.35 -20.71
C PRO A 219 6.05 13.00 -19.69
N GLU A 220 6.43 12.85 -18.41
CA GLU A 220 5.45 12.73 -17.30
C GLU A 220 4.77 14.08 -17.01
N ASN A 221 5.36 15.19 -17.44
CA ASN A 221 4.85 16.55 -17.25
C ASN A 221 4.92 17.33 -18.57
N ASP A 222 3.88 18.12 -18.90
CA ASP A 222 3.84 19.00 -20.09
C ASP A 222 4.77 20.24 -19.99
N ARG A 223 5.85 20.17 -19.19
CA ARG A 223 6.76 21.28 -18.94
C ARG A 223 8.22 20.89 -19.19
N PRO A 224 9.05 21.80 -19.73
CA PRO A 224 10.49 21.59 -19.83
C PRO A 224 11.15 21.53 -18.43
N SER A 225 12.29 20.85 -18.34
CA SER A 225 13.09 20.74 -17.12
C SER A 225 13.60 22.12 -16.67
N ARG A 226 13.56 22.39 -15.36
CA ARG A 226 14.07 23.65 -14.73
C ARG A 226 15.44 23.47 -14.10
N LEU A 227 16.19 22.45 -14.51
CA LEU A 227 17.50 22.11 -13.95
C LEU A 227 18.46 23.31 -13.95
N TYR A 228 18.49 24.07 -15.05
CA TYR A 228 19.32 25.27 -15.20
C TYR A 228 19.04 26.33 -14.12
N GLU A 229 17.78 26.54 -13.73
CA GLU A 229 17.43 27.51 -12.68
C GLU A 229 18.00 27.11 -11.32
N VAL A 230 18.02 25.80 -11.04
CA VAL A 230 18.56 25.25 -9.79
C VAL A 230 20.10 25.35 -9.77
N GLU A 231 20.75 25.10 -10.91
CA GLU A 231 22.20 25.27 -11.04
C GLU A 231 22.65 26.72 -10.83
N GLN A 232 21.92 27.68 -11.40
CA GLN A 232 22.18 29.10 -11.16
C GLN A 232 21.99 29.46 -9.68
N ALA A 233 20.98 28.89 -9.03
CA ALA A 233 20.76 29.09 -7.60
C ALA A 233 21.91 28.53 -6.75
N LEU A 234 22.45 27.36 -7.09
CA LEU A 234 23.61 26.79 -6.39
C LEU A 234 24.86 27.67 -6.52
N LEU A 235 25.14 28.18 -7.72
CA LEU A 235 26.26 29.09 -7.96
C LEU A 235 26.10 30.41 -7.19
N ALA A 236 24.89 30.97 -7.18
CA ALA A 236 24.59 32.20 -6.44
C ALA A 236 24.76 32.00 -4.92
N LEU A 237 24.31 30.87 -4.38
CA LEU A 237 24.47 30.54 -2.96
C LEU A 237 25.95 30.48 -2.56
N GLU A 238 26.79 29.79 -3.33
CA GLU A 238 28.21 29.69 -2.98
C GLU A 238 28.96 31.02 -3.14
N ARG A 239 28.48 31.90 -4.03
CA ARG A 239 29.01 33.27 -4.12
C ARG A 239 28.70 34.09 -2.86
N GLU A 240 27.46 34.05 -2.36
CA GLU A 240 27.11 34.72 -1.10
C GLU A 240 27.95 34.22 0.08
N VAL A 241 28.20 32.90 0.13
CA VAL A 241 29.02 32.29 1.19
C VAL A 241 30.49 32.69 1.09
N ALA A 242 31.02 32.86 -0.11
CA ALA A 242 32.38 33.37 -0.31
C ALA A 242 32.49 34.84 0.15
N ASP A 243 31.53 35.68 -0.24
CA ASP A 243 31.51 37.11 0.13
C ASP A 243 31.40 37.30 1.66
N ASP A 244 30.56 36.50 2.34
CA ASP A 244 30.42 36.52 3.81
C ASP A 244 31.71 36.10 4.54
N ARG A 245 32.48 35.17 3.96
CA ARG A 245 33.77 34.74 4.54
C ARG A 245 34.79 35.86 4.47
N ASP A 246 34.92 36.51 3.32
CA ASP A 246 35.87 37.61 3.11
C ASP A 246 35.55 38.83 4.01
N ASP A 247 34.27 39.18 4.19
CA ASP A 247 33.86 40.26 5.11
C ASP A 247 34.14 39.89 6.58
N SER A 248 34.01 38.62 6.94
CA SER A 248 34.33 38.16 8.31
C SER A 248 35.83 38.19 8.62
N ASP A 249 36.67 37.83 7.65
CA ASP A 249 38.13 37.83 7.80
C ASP A 249 38.69 39.26 7.84
N THR A 250 38.14 40.17 7.02
CA THR A 250 38.55 41.58 7.05
C THR A 250 38.19 42.28 8.36
N ARG A 251 37.04 41.97 8.98
CA ARG A 251 36.66 42.51 10.31
C ARG A 251 37.49 41.96 11.46
N LYS A 252 38.03 40.74 11.34
CA LYS A 252 38.85 40.12 12.40
C LYS A 252 40.31 40.56 12.34
N ALA A 253 40.76 41.09 11.20
CA ALA A 253 42.11 41.60 10.98
C ALA A 253 42.29 43.09 11.29
N ALA A 254 41.20 43.82 11.61
CA ALA A 254 41.19 45.23 12.02
C ALA A 254 41.10 45.37 13.55
#